data_AF-A0A435SYV5-F1
#
_entry.id   AF-A0A435SYV5-F1
#
_cell.length_a   1.000
_cell.length_b   1.000
_cell.length_c   1.000
_cell.angle_alpha   90.00
_cell.angle_beta   90.00
_cell.angle_gamma   90.00
#
_symmetry.space_group_name_H-M   'P 1'
#
loop_
_entity.id
_entity.type
_entity.pdbx_description
1 polymer ?
#
loop_
_entity_poly.entity_id
_entity_poly.type
_entity_poly.pdbx_seq_one_letter_code
_entity_poly.pdbx_strand_id
1 'polypeptide(L)' 'MSGRLTVIGLGPGNADQVTPEASRAVAEAKFFYGYKPYLDRLDLRPDQT' A
#
# COMPACT_ATOMS: atom_id res chain seq x y z
N MET A 1 -12.56 -19.02 6.75
CA MET A 1 -11.53 -18.34 5.94
C MET A 1 -12.12 -17.01 5.46
N SER A 2 -11.61 -15.88 5.94
CA SER A 2 -11.94 -14.57 5.37
C SER A 2 -10.65 -13.84 5.04
N GLY A 3 -10.50 -13.45 3.77
CA GLY A 3 -9.50 -12.47 3.34
C GLY A 3 -10.19 -11.12 3.18
N ARG A 4 -9.39 -10.04 3.19
CA ARG A 4 -9.87 -8.69 2.88
C ARG A 4 -9.02 -8.12 1.75
N LEU A 5 -9.69 -7.47 0.80
CA LEU A 5 -9.06 -6.65 -0.22
C LEU A 5 -9.33 -5.18 0.11
N THR A 6 -8.31 -4.35 0.05
CA THR A 6 -8.43 -2.90 0.23
C THR A 6 -7.84 -2.21 -0.98
N VAL A 7 -8.59 -1.29 -1.57
CA VAL A 7 -8.09 -0.42 -2.64
C VAL A 7 -7.74 0.92 -2.00
N ILE A 8 -6.49 1.36 -2.18
CA ILE A 8 -5.97 2.61 -1.61
C ILE A 8 -5.47 3.54 -2.71
N GLY A 9 -5.44 4.83 -2.42
CA GLY A 9 -4.75 5.84 -3.23
C GLY A 9 -3.45 6.28 -2.55
N LEU A 10 -2.38 6.44 -3.33
CA LEU A 10 -1.08 6.94 -2.86
C LEU A 10 -0.89 8.45 -3.13
N GLY A 11 -1.95 9.14 -3.52
CA GLY A 11 -1.88 10.53 -3.97
C GLY A 11 -1.07 10.72 -5.27
N PRO A 12 -0.93 11.99 -5.71
CA PRO A 12 -0.40 12.30 -7.03
C PRO A 12 1.14 12.22 -7.13
N GLY A 13 1.85 12.11 -6.00
CA GLY A 13 3.31 11.93 -6.02
C GLY A 13 3.99 12.20 -4.68
N ASN A 14 3.68 13.33 -4.03
CA ASN A 14 4.31 13.67 -2.75
C ASN A 14 3.88 12.68 -1.65
N ALA A 15 4.85 12.16 -0.90
CA ALA A 15 4.64 11.24 0.21
C ALA A 15 3.78 11.85 1.32
N ASP A 16 3.87 13.17 1.54
CA ASP A 16 3.06 13.89 2.55
C ASP A 16 1.55 13.91 2.23
N GLN A 17 1.18 13.51 1.01
CA GLN A 17 -0.21 13.41 0.56
C GLN A 17 -0.79 12.00 0.73
N VAL A 18 0.00 11.04 1.22
CA VAL A 18 -0.50 9.72 1.60
C VAL A 18 -1.23 9.83 2.93
N THR A 19 -2.48 9.37 2.99
CA THR A 19 -3.26 9.46 4.22
C THR A 19 -2.84 8.39 5.23
N PRO A 20 -3.01 8.65 6.55
CA PRO A 20 -2.74 7.64 7.58
C PRO A 20 -3.52 6.33 7.37
N GLU A 21 -4.73 6.37 6.82
CA GLU A 21 -5.55 5.19 6.52
C GLU A 21 -4.89 4.32 5.46
N ALA A 22 -4.36 4.93 4.39
CA ALA A 22 -3.66 4.22 3.33
C ALA A 22 -2.38 3.57 3.87
N SER A 23 -1.60 4.30 4.66
CA SER A 23 -0.40 3.76 5.31
C SER A 23 -0.70 2.58 6.23
N ARG A 24 -1.78 2.65 7.03
CA ARG A 24 -2.20 1.53 7.89
C ARG A 24 -2.62 0.31 7.06
N ALA A 25 -3.37 0.51 5.98
CA ALA A 25 -3.76 -0.58 5.10
C ALA A 25 -2.54 -1.27 4.46
N VAL A 26 -1.52 -0.50 4.06
CA VAL A 26 -0.23 -1.06 3.59
C VAL A 26 0.44 -1.87 4.70
N ALA A 27 0.53 -1.35 5.92
CA ALA A 27 1.18 -2.04 7.04
C ALA A 27 0.50 -3.37 7.45
N GLU A 28 -0.82 -3.47 7.25
CA GLU A 28 -1.63 -4.67 7.52
C GLU A 28 -1.62 -5.70 6.38
N ALA A 29 -1.36 -5.25 5.14
CA ALA A 29 -1.38 -6.11 3.96
C ALA A 29 -0.14 -7.00 3.87
N LYS A 30 -0.31 -8.16 3.21
CA LYS A 30 0.78 -9.08 2.86
C LYS A 30 1.10 -9.11 1.37
N PHE A 31 0.08 -8.92 0.54
CA PHE A 31 0.16 -9.02 -0.90
C PHE A 31 -0.26 -7.71 -1.56
N PHE A 32 0.53 -7.25 -2.52
CA PHE A 32 0.33 -5.98 -3.21
C PHE A 32 0.12 -6.19 -4.70
N TYR A 33 -0.95 -5.59 -5.23
CA TYR A 33 -1.30 -5.68 -6.65
C TYR A 33 -1.51 -4.26 -7.19
N GLY A 34 -0.79 -3.92 -8.26
CA GLY A 34 -0.88 -2.59 -8.86
C GLY A 34 0.14 -2.35 -9.95
N TYR A 35 0.14 -1.12 -10.46
CA TYR A 35 1.13 -0.66 -11.43
C TYR A 35 2.50 -0.53 -10.76
N LYS A 36 3.55 -1.14 -11.34
CA LYS A 36 4.87 -1.27 -10.71
C LYS A 36 5.43 0.06 -10.14
N PRO A 37 5.39 1.20 -10.85
CA PRO A 37 5.82 2.49 -10.29
C PRO A 37 5.06 2.95 -9.04
N TYR A 38 3.82 2.53 -8.84
CA TYR A 38 3.08 2.82 -7.61
C TYR A 38 3.50 1.90 -6.46
N LEU A 39 3.79 0.63 -6.77
CA LEU A 39 4.30 -0.32 -5.78
C LEU A 39 5.70 0.10 -5.29
N ASP A 40 6.53 0.67 -6.17
CA ASP A 40 7.87 1.17 -5.84
C ASP A 40 7.87 2.38 -4.89
N ARG A 41 6.70 3.00 -4.67
CA ARG A 41 6.54 4.07 -3.67
C ARG A 41 6.26 3.55 -2.27
N LEU A 42 6.05 2.24 -2.11
CA LEU A 42 5.80 1.61 -0.82
C LEU A 42 7.12 1.15 -0.18
N ASP A 43 7.28 1.45 1.10
CA ASP A 43 8.36 0.88 1.91
C ASP A 43 7.87 -0.45 2.51
N LEU A 44 8.09 -1.54 1.76
CA LEU A 44 7.59 -2.86 2.12
C LEU A 44 8.54 -3.56 3.10
N ARG A 45 7.95 -4.17 4.14
CA ARG A 45 8.68 -5.07 5.04
C ARG A 45 9.13 -6.34 4.30
N PRO A 46 10.11 -7.09 4.82
CA PRO A 46 10.57 -8.34 4.20
C PRO A 46 9.48 -9.43 4.03
N ASP A 47 8.39 -9.37 4.79
CA ASP A 47 7.26 -10.32 4.72
C ASP A 47 6.16 -9.90 3.74
N GLN A 48 6.33 -8.77 3.05
CA GLN A 48 5.37 -8.15 2.15
C GLN A 48 5.82 -8.30 0.69
N THR A 49 4.91 -8.74 -0.20
CA THR A 49 5.22 -9.08 -1.61
C THR A 49 4.24 -8.52 -2.63
#